data_AF-A0A962MPL9-F1
#
_entry.id   AF-A0A962MPL9-F1
#
_cell.length_a   1.000
_cell.length_b   1.000
_cell.length_c   1.000
_cell.angle_alpha   90.00
_cell.angle_beta   90.00
_cell.angle_gamma   90.00
#
_symmetry.space_group_name_H-M   'P 1'
#
loop_
_entity.id
_entity.type
_entity.pdbx_description
1 polymer ?
#
loop_
_entity_poly.entity_id
_entity_poly.type
_entity_poly.pdbx_seq_one_letter_code
_entity_poly.pdbx_strand_id
1 'polypeptide(L)'
;YRAAAPLLPGALGLPGYLRKGLTMLRAIRRAGVPVHKHVTGLRALGSTQLDAVEYQQQERWQRLDTSLLLLHQGVVPNVQMSRVAGCGHDWNENQLCWTPTLDEWGNTDIDGIMAAGDNGGILGARAAELSGRLAALESASQLQRIDQAERDRRAAPLHKQLQRERKARRFLDVLYRPLPQFRIPADDATLVCRCEEV
;
A
#
# COMPACT_ATOMS: atom_id res chain seq x y z
N TYR A 1 11.99 4.91 11.64
CA TYR A 1 13.21 4.06 11.49
C TYR A 1 13.40 3.05 12.62
N ARG A 2 13.57 3.45 13.90
CA ARG A 2 13.82 2.51 15.02
C ARG A 2 12.77 1.40 15.17
N ALA A 3 11.48 1.74 15.01
CA ALA A 3 10.38 0.77 15.08
C ALA A 3 10.45 -0.34 14.01
N ALA A 4 11.05 -0.08 12.85
CA ALA A 4 11.18 -1.06 11.77
C ALA A 4 12.43 -1.95 11.93
N ALA A 5 13.39 -1.58 12.78
CA ALA A 5 14.67 -2.29 12.91
C ALA A 5 14.51 -3.79 13.26
N PRO A 6 13.60 -4.20 14.16
CA PRO A 6 13.38 -5.63 14.46
C PRO A 6 12.87 -6.44 13.25
N LEU A 7 12.28 -5.79 12.25
CA LEU A 7 11.74 -6.43 11.05
C LEU A 7 12.75 -6.49 9.90
N LEU A 8 13.93 -5.87 10.07
CA LEU A 8 14.99 -5.82 9.06
C LEU A 8 15.42 -7.22 8.56
N PRO A 9 15.55 -8.28 9.40
CA PRO A 9 15.87 -9.62 8.92
C PRO A 9 14.87 -10.14 7.88
N GLY A 10 13.58 -9.81 8.02
CA GLY A 10 12.55 -10.17 7.05
C GLY A 10 12.74 -9.49 5.69
N ALA A 11 13.15 -8.21 5.70
CA ALA A 11 13.48 -7.46 4.49
C ALA A 11 14.80 -7.93 3.83
N LEU A 12 15.79 -8.31 4.64
CA LEU A 12 17.06 -8.87 4.16
C LEU A 12 16.87 -10.21 3.44
N GLY A 13 15.77 -10.93 3.70
CA GLY A 13 15.35 -12.11 2.94
C GLY A 13 15.03 -11.85 1.47
N LEU A 14 14.91 -10.57 1.05
CA LEU A 14 14.70 -10.16 -0.33
C LEU A 14 15.66 -9.03 -0.75
N PRO A 15 16.97 -9.31 -0.87
CA PRO A 15 18.00 -8.28 -1.09
C PRO A 15 17.83 -7.53 -2.41
N GLY A 16 17.19 -8.15 -3.41
CA GLY A 16 16.86 -7.51 -4.69
C GLY A 16 15.96 -6.28 -4.53
N TYR A 17 14.99 -6.30 -3.61
CA TYR A 17 14.11 -5.15 -3.35
C TYR A 17 14.85 -4.01 -2.68
N LEU A 18 15.66 -4.31 -1.66
CA LEU A 18 16.47 -3.29 -0.98
C LEU A 18 17.45 -2.63 -1.95
N ARG A 19 18.11 -3.44 -2.80
CA ARG A 19 19.00 -2.93 -3.86
C ARG A 19 18.24 -2.05 -4.84
N LYS A 20 17.05 -2.46 -5.30
CA LYS A 20 16.21 -1.65 -6.19
C LYS A 20 15.87 -0.30 -5.55
N GLY A 21 15.40 -0.28 -4.30
CA GLY A 21 15.09 0.96 -3.58
C GLY A 21 16.31 1.88 -3.42
N LEU A 22 17.46 1.31 -3.05
CA LEU A 22 18.71 2.09 -2.93
C LEU A 22 19.18 2.66 -4.28
N THR A 23 19.04 1.90 -5.37
CA THR A 23 19.33 2.37 -6.73
C THR A 23 18.42 3.55 -7.11
N MET A 24 17.12 3.46 -6.84
CA MET A 24 16.17 4.56 -7.10
C MET A 24 16.54 5.82 -6.31
N LEU A 25 16.82 5.68 -5.01
CA LEU A 25 17.24 6.80 -4.16
C LEU A 25 18.55 7.44 -4.64
N ARG A 26 19.51 6.63 -5.11
CA ARG A 26 20.78 7.13 -5.68
C ARG A 26 20.56 7.85 -7.01
N ALA A 27 19.64 7.37 -7.85
CA ALA A 27 19.30 8.01 -9.11
C ALA A 27 18.73 9.42 -8.88
N ILE A 28 17.79 9.58 -7.95
CA ILE A 28 17.22 10.88 -7.58
C ILE A 28 18.32 11.84 -7.10
N ARG A 29 19.22 11.37 -6.22
CA ARG A 29 20.34 12.19 -5.72
C ARG A 29 21.32 12.60 -6.82
N ARG A 30 21.68 11.67 -7.72
CA ARG A 30 22.59 11.94 -8.84
C ARG A 30 22.00 12.91 -9.86
N ALA A 31 20.68 12.91 -10.02
CA ALA A 31 19.97 13.85 -10.87
C ALA A 31 19.89 15.28 -10.27
N GLY A 32 20.40 15.50 -9.05
CA GLY A 32 20.38 16.81 -8.41
C GLY A 32 19.00 17.28 -7.96
N VAL A 33 18.00 16.37 -7.91
CA VAL A 33 16.64 16.72 -7.49
C VAL A 33 16.64 17.09 -6.00
N PRO A 34 16.19 18.30 -5.62
CA PRO A 34 16.10 18.69 -4.22
C PRO A 34 15.16 17.78 -3.43
N VAL A 35 15.60 17.32 -2.26
CA VAL A 35 14.78 16.48 -1.37
C VAL A 35 14.68 17.14 0.00
N HIS A 36 13.54 17.75 0.27
CA HIS A 36 13.21 18.33 1.57
C HIS A 36 12.66 17.23 2.49
N LYS A 37 13.29 17.05 3.66
CA LYS A 37 12.91 16.03 4.65
C LYS A 37 12.25 16.68 5.86
N HIS A 38 11.48 15.87 6.60
CA HIS A 38 10.79 16.28 7.82
C HIS A 38 9.89 17.50 7.58
N VAL A 39 9.22 17.49 6.44
CA VAL A 39 8.28 18.53 6.04
C VAL A 39 6.96 18.34 6.79
N THR A 40 6.41 19.43 7.31
CA THR A 40 5.09 19.53 7.95
C THR A 40 4.30 20.69 7.35
N GLY A 41 3.01 20.82 7.71
CA GLY A 41 2.19 21.98 7.33
C GLY A 41 2.08 22.21 5.82
N LEU A 42 2.07 21.15 5.01
CA LEU A 42 2.01 21.27 3.55
C LEU A 42 0.70 21.99 3.13
N ARG A 43 0.83 23.06 2.34
CA ARG A 43 -0.28 23.86 1.81
C ARG A 43 -0.12 24.04 0.31
N ALA A 44 -1.20 23.80 -0.42
CA ALA A 44 -1.33 24.22 -1.81
C ALA A 44 -1.93 25.63 -1.82
N LEU A 45 -1.27 26.58 -2.48
CA LEU A 45 -1.73 27.96 -2.59
C LEU A 45 -2.18 28.25 -4.00
N GLY A 46 -3.30 28.96 -4.10
CA GLY A 46 -3.91 29.29 -5.38
C GLY A 46 -5.34 29.76 -5.21
N SER A 47 -5.87 30.44 -6.22
CA SER A 47 -7.28 30.84 -6.29
C SER A 47 -8.06 29.92 -7.23
N THR A 48 -7.86 30.07 -8.54
CA THR A 48 -8.46 29.23 -9.58
C THR A 48 -7.58 28.05 -9.98
N GLN A 49 -6.27 28.14 -9.71
CA GLN A 49 -5.27 27.13 -10.04
C GLN A 49 -4.15 27.18 -9.00
N LEU A 50 -3.29 26.15 -8.98
CA LEU A 50 -2.10 26.12 -8.13
C LEU A 50 -1.07 27.15 -8.60
N ASP A 51 -0.64 28.01 -7.68
CA ASP A 51 0.42 29.00 -7.92
C ASP A 51 1.71 28.67 -7.14
N ALA A 52 1.55 28.07 -5.95
CA ALA A 52 2.68 27.71 -5.09
C ALA A 52 2.35 26.59 -4.12
N VAL A 53 3.40 26.00 -3.56
CA VAL A 53 3.34 25.11 -2.40
C VAL A 53 4.09 25.73 -1.25
N GLU A 54 3.46 25.77 -0.08
CA GLU A 54 4.10 26.14 1.17
C GLU A 54 4.25 24.94 2.07
N TYR A 55 5.33 24.93 2.85
CA TYR A 55 5.54 23.91 3.85
C TYR A 55 6.46 24.40 4.96
N GLN A 56 6.40 23.74 6.11
CA GLN A 56 7.30 23.99 7.23
C GLN A 56 8.46 23.01 7.25
N GLN A 57 9.64 23.53 7.56
CA GLN A 57 10.83 22.76 7.89
C GLN A 57 11.58 23.46 9.02
N GLN A 58 11.82 22.73 10.12
CA GLN A 58 12.44 23.31 11.34
C GLN A 58 11.72 24.59 11.81
N GLU A 59 10.38 24.53 11.88
CA GLU A 59 9.49 25.65 12.26
C GLU A 59 9.53 26.88 11.33
N ARG A 60 10.22 26.81 10.18
CA ARG A 60 10.27 27.89 9.19
C ARG A 60 9.40 27.54 8.00
N TRP A 61 8.55 28.49 7.61
CA TRP A 61 7.81 28.42 6.36
C TRP A 61 8.76 28.59 5.17
N GLN A 62 8.60 27.71 4.20
CA GLN A 62 9.25 27.71 2.90
C GLN A 62 8.16 27.78 1.83
N ARG A 63 8.46 28.46 0.73
CA ARG A 63 7.57 28.59 -0.43
C ARG A 63 8.27 28.13 -1.69
N LEU A 64 7.57 27.38 -2.51
CA LEU A 64 7.98 26.97 -3.85
C LEU A 64 6.89 27.40 -4.84
N ASP A 65 7.21 28.34 -5.72
CA ASP A 65 6.30 28.69 -6.83
C ASP A 65 6.27 27.53 -7.82
N THR A 66 5.07 27.01 -8.10
CA THR A 66 4.86 25.84 -8.96
C THR A 66 3.42 25.78 -9.43
N SER A 67 3.22 25.37 -10.67
CA SER A 67 1.91 25.09 -11.24
C SER A 67 1.48 23.63 -11.12
N LEU A 68 2.33 22.77 -10.54
CA LEU A 68 2.05 21.34 -10.39
C LEU A 68 2.42 20.84 -9.00
N LEU A 69 1.48 20.11 -8.39
CA LEU A 69 1.67 19.35 -7.17
C LEU A 69 1.21 17.90 -7.40
N LEU A 70 2.12 16.96 -7.24
CA LEU A 70 1.82 15.52 -7.27
C LEU A 70 1.91 14.98 -5.84
N LEU A 71 0.78 14.55 -5.29
CA LEU A 71 0.70 14.00 -3.94
C LEU A 71 0.77 12.48 -3.96
N HIS A 72 1.61 11.91 -3.09
CA HIS A 72 1.61 10.49 -2.81
C HIS A 72 1.70 10.28 -1.30
N GLN A 73 0.61 9.77 -0.72
CA GLN A 73 0.45 9.60 0.73
C GLN A 73 0.17 8.13 1.12
N GLY A 74 0.59 7.20 0.25
CA GLY A 74 0.35 5.77 0.39
C GLY A 74 -0.55 5.22 -0.70
N VAL A 75 -0.89 3.94 -0.57
CA VAL A 75 -1.81 3.21 -1.44
C VAL A 75 -2.67 2.35 -0.53
N VAL A 76 -3.96 2.27 -0.84
CA VAL A 76 -4.95 1.42 -0.15
C VAL A 76 -5.60 0.50 -1.19
N PRO A 77 -6.07 -0.70 -0.79
CA PRO A 77 -6.77 -1.58 -1.72
C PRO A 77 -8.07 -0.93 -2.21
N ASN A 78 -8.44 -1.17 -3.46
CA ASN A 78 -9.75 -0.78 -3.96
C ASN A 78 -10.79 -1.80 -3.50
N VAL A 79 -11.49 -1.47 -2.42
CA VAL A 79 -12.47 -2.34 -1.76
C VAL A 79 -13.92 -2.07 -2.19
N GLN A 80 -14.16 -1.25 -3.21
CA GLN A 80 -15.52 -0.86 -3.58
C GLN A 80 -16.35 -2.07 -4.04
N MET A 81 -15.76 -2.96 -4.86
CA MET A 81 -16.46 -4.15 -5.36
C MET A 81 -16.76 -5.16 -4.26
N SER A 82 -15.79 -5.45 -3.38
CA SER A 82 -16.00 -6.36 -2.25
C SER A 82 -17.02 -5.81 -1.26
N ARG A 83 -17.05 -4.49 -1.05
CA ARG A 83 -18.07 -3.85 -0.20
C ARG A 83 -19.47 -3.94 -0.79
N VAL A 84 -19.63 -3.65 -2.08
CA VAL A 84 -20.94 -3.74 -2.77
C VAL A 84 -21.44 -5.19 -2.82
N ALA A 85 -20.53 -6.15 -2.97
CA ALA A 85 -20.86 -7.57 -2.88
C ALA A 85 -21.26 -8.03 -1.47
N GLY A 86 -20.99 -7.24 -0.43
CA GLY A 86 -21.29 -7.58 0.96
C GLY A 86 -20.23 -8.42 1.66
N CYS A 87 -19.02 -8.57 1.08
CA CYS A 87 -17.95 -9.34 1.69
C CYS A 87 -17.49 -8.72 3.02
N GLY A 88 -17.06 -9.56 3.96
CA GLY A 88 -16.41 -9.16 5.20
C GLY A 88 -15.13 -8.35 4.97
N HIS A 89 -14.86 -7.40 5.86
CA HIS A 89 -13.64 -6.58 5.82
C HIS A 89 -13.07 -6.39 7.23
N ASP A 90 -11.75 -6.43 7.32
CA ASP A 90 -10.99 -6.17 8.54
C ASP A 90 -10.22 -4.85 8.44
N TRP A 91 -10.06 -4.19 9.58
CA TRP A 91 -9.19 -3.04 9.69
C TRP A 91 -7.73 -3.49 9.82
N ASN A 92 -6.88 -3.12 8.86
CA ASN A 92 -5.47 -3.42 8.90
C ASN A 92 -4.72 -2.30 9.63
N GLU A 93 -4.40 -2.54 10.91
CA GLU A 93 -3.70 -1.56 11.73
C GLU A 93 -2.32 -1.16 11.21
N ASN A 94 -1.64 -1.99 10.41
CA ASN A 94 -0.31 -1.66 9.89
C ASN A 94 -0.39 -0.70 8.69
N GLN A 95 -1.35 -0.94 7.80
CA GLN A 95 -1.54 -0.16 6.57
C GLN A 95 -2.59 0.94 6.71
N LEU A 96 -3.32 0.98 7.83
CA LEU A 96 -4.32 2.00 8.16
C LEU A 96 -5.43 2.09 7.10
N CYS A 97 -5.92 0.94 6.67
CA CYS A 97 -6.98 0.82 5.69
C CYS A 97 -7.81 -0.44 5.92
N TRP A 98 -9.00 -0.46 5.33
CA TRP A 98 -9.84 -1.65 5.26
C TRP A 98 -9.36 -2.60 4.18
N THR A 99 -9.32 -3.89 4.48
CA THR A 99 -9.03 -4.96 3.52
C THR A 99 -10.14 -6.00 3.57
N PRO A 100 -10.51 -6.66 2.45
CA PRO A 100 -11.45 -7.77 2.53
C PRO A 100 -10.88 -8.88 3.41
N THR A 101 -11.75 -9.56 4.14
CA THR A 101 -11.39 -10.75 4.92
C THR A 101 -11.25 -11.91 3.96
N LEU A 102 -10.04 -12.47 3.87
CA LEU A 102 -9.70 -13.52 2.91
C LEU A 102 -9.05 -14.71 3.59
N ASP A 103 -9.33 -15.90 3.08
CA ASP A 103 -8.56 -17.11 3.43
C ASP A 103 -7.16 -17.13 2.76
N GLU A 104 -6.44 -18.24 2.89
CA GLU A 104 -5.11 -18.38 2.32
C GLU A 104 -5.07 -18.45 0.78
N TRP A 105 -6.21 -18.73 0.15
CA TRP A 105 -6.40 -18.87 -1.29
C TRP A 105 -6.94 -17.60 -1.94
N GLY A 106 -7.49 -16.69 -1.13
CA GLY A 106 -8.13 -15.46 -1.58
C GLY A 106 -9.65 -15.56 -1.68
N ASN A 107 -10.27 -16.60 -1.12
CA ASN A 107 -11.74 -16.66 -0.99
C ASN A 107 -12.21 -15.64 0.04
N THR A 108 -13.34 -15.00 -0.24
CA THR A 108 -14.08 -14.20 0.74
C THR A 108 -15.02 -15.08 1.57
N ASP A 109 -15.77 -14.48 2.48
CA ASP A 109 -16.90 -15.10 3.19
C ASP A 109 -18.15 -15.33 2.32
N ILE A 110 -18.14 -14.86 1.07
CA ILE A 110 -19.19 -15.10 0.09
C ILE A 110 -18.70 -16.11 -0.95
N ASP A 111 -19.42 -17.23 -1.05
CA ASP A 111 -19.12 -18.31 -2.00
C ASP A 111 -19.06 -17.78 -3.45
N GLY A 112 -18.02 -18.20 -4.17
CA GLY A 112 -17.78 -17.80 -5.56
C GLY A 112 -17.18 -16.40 -5.74
N ILE A 113 -16.95 -15.65 -4.65
CA ILE A 113 -16.25 -14.37 -4.70
C ILE A 113 -14.85 -14.52 -4.10
N MET A 114 -13.85 -14.21 -4.93
CA MET A 114 -12.44 -14.24 -4.56
C MET A 114 -11.79 -12.89 -4.84
N ALA A 115 -10.79 -12.54 -4.04
CA ALA A 115 -9.94 -11.38 -4.27
C ALA A 115 -8.46 -11.81 -4.32
N ALA A 116 -7.76 -11.30 -5.32
CA ALA A 116 -6.33 -11.49 -5.50
C ALA A 116 -5.67 -10.18 -5.91
N GLY A 117 -4.35 -10.15 -5.87
CA GLY A 117 -3.62 -8.94 -6.17
C GLY A 117 -3.77 -7.88 -5.07
N ASP A 118 -3.65 -6.62 -5.47
CA ASP A 118 -3.77 -5.49 -4.54
C ASP A 118 -5.21 -5.28 -4.04
N ASN A 119 -6.22 -5.92 -4.64
CA ASN A 119 -7.60 -5.91 -4.12
C ASN A 119 -7.72 -6.67 -2.79
N GLY A 120 -6.87 -7.67 -2.55
CA GLY A 120 -6.80 -8.39 -1.27
C GLY A 120 -5.94 -7.69 -0.21
N GLY A 121 -5.30 -6.56 -0.55
CA GLY A 121 -4.41 -5.81 0.32
C GLY A 121 -3.07 -5.48 -0.36
N ILE A 122 -2.39 -4.42 0.11
CA ILE A 122 -1.19 -3.93 -0.56
C ILE A 122 0.04 -4.71 -0.06
N LEU A 123 0.46 -5.71 -0.85
CA LEU A 123 1.64 -6.53 -0.55
C LEU A 123 2.80 -6.30 -1.54
N GLY A 124 2.53 -5.66 -2.68
CA GLY A 124 3.48 -5.37 -3.74
C GLY A 124 3.37 -6.32 -4.93
N ALA A 125 3.89 -5.91 -6.08
CA ALA A 125 3.62 -6.53 -7.38
C ALA A 125 3.85 -8.05 -7.44
N ARG A 126 4.94 -8.57 -6.85
CA ARG A 126 5.19 -10.01 -6.86
C ARG A 126 4.22 -10.78 -5.97
N ALA A 127 3.88 -10.24 -4.80
CA ALA A 127 2.87 -10.83 -3.94
C ALA A 127 1.50 -10.81 -4.62
N ALA A 128 1.18 -9.74 -5.35
CA ALA A 128 -0.02 -9.63 -6.14
C ALA A 128 -0.09 -10.72 -7.23
N GLU A 129 0.99 -10.92 -7.98
CA GLU A 129 1.09 -12.01 -8.96
C GLU A 129 0.95 -13.40 -8.31
N LEU A 130 1.66 -13.65 -7.21
CA LEU A 130 1.61 -14.93 -6.50
C LEU A 130 0.20 -15.24 -5.96
N SER A 131 -0.47 -14.24 -5.38
CA SER A 131 -1.86 -14.41 -4.91
C SER A 131 -2.82 -14.69 -6.06
N GLY A 132 -2.65 -14.06 -7.23
CA GLY A 132 -3.44 -14.38 -8.42
C GLY A 132 -3.25 -15.82 -8.89
N ARG A 133 -2.02 -16.34 -8.84
CA ARG A 133 -1.73 -17.74 -9.17
C ARG A 133 -2.36 -18.72 -8.17
N LEU A 134 -2.33 -18.39 -6.88
CA LEU A 134 -2.97 -19.19 -5.82
C LEU A 134 -4.49 -19.22 -6.00
N ALA A 135 -5.11 -18.06 -6.21
CA ALA A 135 -6.54 -17.97 -6.48
C ALA A 135 -6.94 -18.79 -7.72
N ALA A 136 -6.15 -18.75 -8.79
CA ALA A 136 -6.42 -19.54 -9.99
C ALA A 136 -6.34 -21.06 -9.75
N LEU A 137 -5.40 -21.53 -8.92
CA LEU A 137 -5.32 -22.95 -8.54
C LEU A 137 -6.55 -23.35 -7.73
N GLU A 138 -6.98 -22.49 -6.81
CA GLU A 138 -8.18 -22.71 -6.01
C GLU A 138 -9.43 -22.75 -6.88
N SER A 139 -9.63 -21.78 -7.78
CA SER A 139 -10.76 -21.80 -8.71
C SER A 139 -10.76 -23.05 -9.59
N ALA A 140 -9.60 -23.50 -10.06
CA ALA A 140 -9.51 -24.73 -10.86
C ALA A 140 -9.92 -25.98 -10.06
N SER A 141 -9.57 -26.03 -8.77
CA SER A 141 -9.98 -27.08 -7.84
C SER A 141 -11.49 -27.05 -7.56
N GLN A 142 -12.05 -25.87 -7.26
CA GLN A 142 -13.49 -25.68 -7.03
C GLN A 142 -14.33 -26.06 -8.27
N LEU A 143 -13.80 -25.79 -9.47
CA LEU A 143 -14.41 -26.18 -10.76
C LEU A 143 -14.10 -27.64 -11.16
N GLN A 144 -13.50 -28.42 -10.27
CA GLN A 144 -13.17 -29.84 -10.47
C GLN A 144 -12.29 -30.11 -11.71
N ARG A 145 -11.48 -29.12 -12.13
CA ARG A 145 -10.51 -29.28 -13.23
C ARG A 145 -9.21 -29.91 -12.78
N ILE A 146 -8.89 -29.78 -11.51
CA ILE A 146 -7.81 -30.48 -10.80
C ILE A 146 -8.37 -30.97 -9.47
N ASP A 147 -7.74 -31.98 -8.87
CA ASP A 147 -8.06 -32.38 -7.50
C ASP A 147 -7.31 -31.51 -6.47
N GLN A 148 -7.70 -31.64 -5.20
CA GLN A 148 -7.11 -30.89 -4.10
C GLN A 148 -5.63 -31.22 -3.89
N ALA A 149 -5.25 -32.49 -4.09
CA ALA A 149 -3.85 -32.92 -3.93
C ALA A 149 -2.95 -32.21 -4.95
N GLU A 150 -3.41 -32.06 -6.19
CA GLU A 150 -2.70 -31.35 -7.25
C GLU A 150 -2.66 -29.84 -7.00
N ARG A 151 -3.77 -29.24 -6.55
CA ARG A 151 -3.82 -27.84 -6.12
C ARG A 151 -2.74 -27.56 -5.08
N ASP A 152 -2.72 -28.35 -4.00
CA ASP A 152 -1.83 -28.14 -2.86
C ASP A 152 -0.36 -28.35 -3.24
N ARG A 153 -0.07 -29.37 -4.05
CA ARG A 153 1.27 -29.64 -4.58
C ARG A 153 1.81 -28.45 -5.39
N ARG A 154 0.98 -27.87 -6.27
CA ARG A 154 1.35 -26.71 -7.08
C ARG A 154 1.41 -25.40 -6.29
N ALA A 155 0.57 -25.27 -5.26
CA ALA A 155 0.47 -24.08 -4.42
C ALA A 155 1.61 -23.96 -3.39
N ALA A 156 2.11 -25.08 -2.87
CA ALA A 156 3.17 -25.10 -1.85
C ALA A 156 4.38 -24.17 -2.14
N PRO A 157 5.02 -24.20 -3.34
CA PRO A 157 6.11 -23.27 -3.64
C PRO A 157 5.66 -21.81 -3.72
N LEU A 158 4.42 -21.54 -4.14
CA LEU A 158 3.86 -20.19 -4.25
C LEU A 158 3.58 -19.60 -2.87
N HIS A 159 2.97 -20.37 -1.95
CA HIS A 159 2.79 -19.93 -0.56
C HIS A 159 4.13 -19.61 0.10
N LYS A 160 5.16 -20.44 -0.10
CA LYS A 160 6.50 -20.19 0.45
C LYS A 160 7.10 -18.87 -0.07
N GLN A 161 6.89 -18.56 -1.35
CA GLN A 161 7.32 -17.29 -1.93
C GLN A 161 6.51 -16.11 -1.39
N LEU A 162 5.18 -16.24 -1.34
CA LEU A 162 4.28 -15.20 -0.84
C LEU A 162 4.59 -14.84 0.62
N GLN A 163 4.89 -15.84 1.45
CA GLN A 163 5.29 -15.60 2.85
C GLN A 163 6.61 -14.82 2.98
N ARG A 164 7.55 -14.97 2.03
CA ARG A 164 8.78 -14.16 1.99
C ARG A 164 8.48 -12.72 1.61
N GLU A 165 7.63 -12.50 0.60
CA GLU A 165 7.17 -11.16 0.21
C GLU A 165 6.43 -10.47 1.36
N ARG A 166 5.55 -11.18 2.08
CA ARG A 166 4.84 -10.66 3.28
C ARG A 166 5.81 -10.22 4.38
N LYS A 167 6.87 -10.98 4.66
CA LYS A 167 7.89 -10.60 5.66
C LYS A 167 8.60 -9.30 5.30
N ALA A 168 8.98 -9.13 4.04
CA ALA A 168 9.58 -7.87 3.59
C ALA A 168 8.57 -6.72 3.60
N ARG A 169 7.31 -6.97 3.25
CA ARG A 169 6.25 -5.96 3.29
C ARG A 169 6.04 -5.41 4.70
N ARG A 170 6.02 -6.27 5.72
CA ARG A 170 5.88 -5.83 7.13
C ARG A 170 6.93 -4.81 7.54
N PHE A 171 8.19 -4.98 7.09
CA PHE A 171 9.24 -4.00 7.34
C PHE A 171 8.92 -2.64 6.70
N LEU A 172 8.47 -2.65 5.44
CA LEU A 172 8.11 -1.43 4.72
C LEU A 172 6.89 -0.72 5.32
N ASP A 173 5.89 -1.48 5.76
CA ASP A 173 4.69 -0.95 6.42
C ASP A 173 5.04 -0.16 7.68
N VAL A 174 5.96 -0.68 8.50
CA VAL A 174 6.42 0.02 9.71
C VAL A 174 7.36 1.18 9.36
N LEU A 175 8.20 1.02 8.34
CA LEU A 175 9.17 2.03 7.93
C LEU A 175 8.52 3.28 7.35
N TYR A 176 7.47 3.09 6.55
CA TYR A 176 6.78 4.13 5.79
C TYR A 176 5.31 4.30 6.21
N ARG A 177 4.98 3.92 7.45
CA ARG A 177 3.64 4.11 8.01
C ARG A 177 3.22 5.59 7.85
N PRO A 178 2.07 5.89 7.22
CA PRO A 178 1.61 7.27 7.04
C PRO A 178 1.38 7.98 8.38
N LEU A 179 1.91 9.19 8.51
CA LEU A 179 1.77 9.98 9.73
C LEU A 179 0.34 10.53 9.89
N PRO A 180 -0.15 10.76 11.12
CA PRO A 180 -1.51 11.24 11.37
C PRO A 180 -1.87 12.52 10.61
N GLN A 181 -0.96 13.50 10.56
CA GLN A 181 -1.22 14.80 9.91
C GLN A 181 -1.45 14.72 8.40
N PHE A 182 -1.15 13.58 7.76
CA PHE A 182 -1.44 13.35 6.34
C PHE A 182 -2.75 12.59 6.11
N ARG A 183 -3.45 12.20 7.18
CA ARG A 183 -4.67 11.38 7.11
C ARG A 183 -5.82 11.91 7.94
N ILE A 184 -5.52 12.75 8.92
CA ILE A 184 -6.48 13.32 9.87
C ILE A 184 -6.29 14.83 9.77
N PRO A 185 -7.29 15.57 9.26
CA PRO A 185 -7.26 17.02 9.28
C PRO A 185 -7.12 17.56 10.71
N ALA A 186 -6.34 18.62 10.88
CA ALA A 186 -6.16 19.27 12.18
C ALA A 186 -7.16 20.42 12.41
N ASP A 187 -7.76 20.93 11.35
CA ASP A 187 -8.75 22.00 11.36
C ASP A 187 -10.09 21.41 10.96
N ASP A 188 -11.09 21.57 11.82
CA ASP A 188 -12.46 21.07 11.60
C ASP A 188 -13.14 21.73 10.39
N ALA A 189 -12.65 22.88 9.94
CA ALA A 189 -13.10 23.52 8.71
C ALA A 189 -12.52 22.86 7.43
N THR A 190 -11.62 21.88 7.58
CA THR A 190 -11.03 21.19 6.42
C THR A 190 -12.07 20.30 5.78
N LEU A 191 -12.45 20.62 4.55
CA LEU A 191 -13.34 19.79 3.73
C LEU A 191 -12.63 18.49 3.35
N VAL A 192 -13.16 17.34 3.80
CA VAL A 192 -12.57 16.02 3.51
C VAL A 192 -13.25 15.38 2.31
N CYS A 193 -14.55 15.56 2.20
CA CYS A 193 -15.36 15.07 1.10
C CYS A 193 -16.10 16.23 0.43
N ARG A 194 -16.19 16.20 -0.90
CA ARG A 194 -17.05 17.13 -1.66
C ARG A 194 -18.51 17.12 -1.19
N CYS A 195 -18.98 16.02 -0.62
CA CYS A 195 -20.34 15.93 -0.08
C CYS A 195 -20.57 16.83 1.14
N GLU A 196 -19.52 17.36 1.77
CA GLU A 196 -19.63 18.31 2.88
C GLU A 196 -20.01 19.73 2.42
N GLU A 197 -19.91 20.01 1.12
CA GLU A 197 -20.30 21.30 0.52
C GLU A 197 -21.79 21.34 0.07
N VAL A 198 -22.56 20.27 0.32
CA VAL A 198 -23.95 20.10 -0.13
C VAL A 198 -24.96 20.44 0.96
#